data_AF-W6NC09-F1
#
_entry.id   AF-W6NC09-F1
#
_cell.length_a   1.000
_cell.length_b   1.000
_cell.length_c   1.000
_cell.angle_alpha   90.00
_cell.angle_beta   90.00
_cell.angle_gamma   90.00
#
_symmetry.space_group_name_H-M   'P 1'
#
loop_
_entity.id
_entity.type
_entity.pdbx_description
1 polymer ?
#
loop_
_entity_poly.entity_id
_entity_poly.type
_entity_poly.pdbx_seq_one_letter_code
_entity_poly.pdbx_strand_id
1 'polypeptide(L)'
;GVSTKVHHLAYGGWPDHIAPSSPLPTVVLLKLARILCGGNPITVHCSAGIGRTATFVGIDYAVQKIMKNANTSMIDVLKDLRNQRLHAIQSAIQYTFLHVCIIEVFIEDGVITWDGNVQKFFNAYNRMLEKYKKSCPLNQEEGRSKKN
;
A
#
# COMPACT_ATOMS: atom_id res chain seq x y z
N GLY A 1 6.09 -13.95 -36.35
CA GLY A 1 5.62 -14.31 -35.01
C GLY A 1 5.18 -13.06 -34.29
N VAL A 2 4.14 -13.13 -33.46
CA VAL A 2 3.70 -11.98 -32.65
C VAL A 2 4.68 -11.82 -31.49
N SER A 3 5.20 -10.61 -31.28
CA SER A 3 6.06 -10.25 -30.17
C SER A 3 5.32 -9.27 -29.25
N THR A 4 5.47 -9.40 -27.94
CA THR A 4 4.84 -8.53 -26.94
C THR A 4 5.88 -8.03 -25.95
N LYS A 5 5.81 -6.76 -25.57
CA LYS A 5 6.68 -6.14 -24.57
C LYS A 5 6.01 -6.19 -23.20
N VAL A 6 6.76 -6.62 -22.19
CA VAL A 6 6.32 -6.66 -20.79
C VAL A 6 7.21 -5.74 -19.95
N HIS A 7 6.58 -4.90 -19.12
CA HIS A 7 7.27 -4.07 -18.14
C HIS A 7 7.11 -4.71 -16.76
N HIS A 8 8.21 -5.20 -16.18
CA HIS A 8 8.22 -5.75 -14.83
C HIS A 8 8.80 -4.73 -13.85
N LEU A 9 7.98 -4.26 -12.90
CA LEU A 9 8.37 -3.26 -11.91
C LEU A 9 8.47 -3.93 -10.54
N ALA A 10 9.68 -3.99 -9.98
CA ALA A 10 9.93 -4.62 -8.68
C ALA A 10 10.16 -3.56 -7.59
N TYR A 11 9.47 -3.72 -6.44
CA TYR A 11 9.63 -2.83 -5.29
C TYR A 11 10.34 -3.52 -4.13
N GLY A 12 11.62 -3.19 -3.94
CA GLY A 12 12.43 -3.73 -2.84
C GLY A 12 12.23 -3.02 -1.50
N GLY A 13 11.52 -1.89 -1.46
CA GLY A 13 11.36 -1.06 -0.26
C GLY A 13 10.20 -1.43 0.66
N TRP A 14 9.45 -2.49 0.36
CA TRP A 14 8.35 -2.96 1.20
C TRP A 14 8.83 -4.07 2.14
N PRO A 15 8.96 -3.82 3.45
CA PRO A 15 9.52 -4.82 4.37
C PRO A 15 8.51 -5.94 4.67
N ASP A 16 9.01 -7.14 4.99
CA ASP A 16 8.16 -8.31 5.30
C ASP A 16 7.31 -8.08 6.56
N HIS A 17 6.05 -8.52 6.50
CA HIS A 17 5.04 -8.45 7.57
C HIS A 17 4.62 -7.04 8.07
N ILE A 18 5.28 -5.97 7.63
CA ILE A 18 4.96 -4.57 7.98
C ILE A 18 4.60 -3.75 6.73
N ALA A 19 4.69 -2.42 6.85
CA ALA A 19 4.49 -1.47 5.76
C ALA A 19 5.64 -0.45 5.69
N PRO A 20 5.89 0.18 4.52
CA PRO A 20 6.90 1.23 4.36
C PRO A 20 6.65 2.43 5.28
N SER A 21 7.71 3.08 5.76
CA SER A 21 7.58 4.32 6.55
C SER A 21 7.15 5.53 5.70
N SER A 22 7.42 5.51 4.40
CA SER A 22 7.04 6.57 3.46
C SER A 22 6.12 6.01 2.37
N PRO A 23 5.02 6.69 2.03
CA PRO A 23 4.13 6.29 0.94
C PRO A 23 4.72 6.58 -0.44
N LEU A 24 5.59 7.59 -0.55
CA LEU A 24 6.03 8.17 -1.82
C LEU A 24 6.56 7.13 -2.82
N PRO A 25 7.45 6.19 -2.46
CA PRO A 25 7.93 5.20 -3.44
C PRO A 25 6.82 4.28 -3.95
N THR A 26 5.83 3.97 -3.11
CA THR A 26 4.67 3.14 -3.49
C THR A 26 3.76 3.90 -4.44
N VAL A 27 3.51 5.18 -4.17
CA VAL A 27 2.67 6.05 -5.01
C VAL A 27 3.34 6.33 -6.37
N VAL A 28 4.64 6.63 -6.39
CA VAL A 28 5.41 6.80 -7.62
C VAL A 28 5.35 5.53 -8.48
N LEU A 29 5.52 4.35 -7.86
CA LEU A 29 5.41 3.07 -8.55
C LEU A 29 4.01 2.85 -9.13
N LEU A 30 2.96 3.18 -8.36
CA LEU A 30 1.57 3.08 -8.82
C LEU A 30 1.34 3.98 -10.05
N LYS A 31 1.76 5.25 -9.99
CA LYS A 31 1.64 6.19 -11.11
C LYS A 31 2.41 5.71 -12.33
N LEU A 32 3.64 5.21 -12.16
CA LEU A 32 4.42 4.62 -13.25
C LEU A 32 3.73 3.39 -13.86
N ALA A 33 3.19 2.49 -13.03
CA ALA A 33 2.48 1.30 -13.51
C ALA A 33 1.24 1.68 -14.34
N ARG A 34 0.47 2.69 -13.91
CA ARG A 34 -0.68 3.21 -14.67
C ARG A 34 -0.28 3.84 -16.01
N ILE A 35 0.85 4.55 -16.06
CA ILE A 35 1.37 5.12 -17.31
C ILE A 35 1.77 4.00 -18.29
N LEU A 36 2.50 2.99 -17.79
CA LEU A 36 3.06 1.93 -18.63
C LEU A 36 2.01 0.90 -19.10
N CYS A 37 0.89 0.73 -18.40
CA CYS A 37 -0.10 -0.27 -18.78
C CYS A 37 -0.91 0.10 -20.03
N GLY A 38 -0.97 1.39 -20.39
CA GLY A 38 -1.71 1.86 -21.57
C GLY A 38 -3.20 1.47 -21.55
N GLY A 39 -3.81 1.42 -20.36
CA GLY A 39 -5.21 1.02 -20.18
C GLY A 39 -5.45 -0.49 -20.06
N ASN A 40 -4.42 -1.33 -20.18
CA ASN A 40 -4.53 -2.77 -19.99
C ASN A 40 -4.51 -3.15 -18.50
N PRO A 41 -5.09 -4.31 -18.12
CA PRO A 41 -4.97 -4.83 -16.76
C PRO A 41 -3.51 -5.00 -16.33
N ILE A 42 -3.22 -4.66 -15.08
CA ILE A 42 -1.89 -4.79 -14.47
C ILE A 42 -1.86 -6.03 -13.59
N THR A 43 -0.97 -6.97 -13.88
CA THR A 43 -0.71 -8.09 -12.98
C THR A 43 0.13 -7.63 -11.81
N VAL A 44 -0.41 -7.74 -10.59
CA VAL A 44 0.27 -7.40 -9.34
C VAL A 44 0.41 -8.66 -8.51
N HIS A 45 1.61 -8.96 -8.00
CA HIS A 45 1.85 -10.10 -7.13
C HIS A 45 2.84 -9.76 -6.01
N CYS A 46 2.85 -10.61 -4.98
CA CYS A 46 3.90 -10.64 -3.96
C CYS A 46 4.29 -12.11 -3.74
N SER A 47 4.24 -12.60 -2.50
CA SER A 47 4.31 -14.03 -2.19
C SER A 47 2.91 -14.67 -2.30
N ALA A 48 2.06 -14.56 -1.26
CA ALA A 48 0.70 -15.10 -1.27
C ALA A 48 -0.33 -14.26 -2.07
N GLY A 49 0.04 -13.05 -2.50
CA GLY A 49 -0.83 -12.17 -3.28
C GLY A 49 -2.01 -11.57 -2.51
N ILE A 50 -1.97 -11.52 -1.18
CA ILE A 50 -3.11 -11.06 -0.35
C ILE A 50 -2.77 -9.90 0.61
N GLY A 51 -1.50 -9.70 0.97
CA GLY A 51 -1.05 -8.57 1.80
C GLY A 51 -0.67 -7.34 0.96
N ARG A 52 0.60 -7.28 0.54
CA ARG A 52 1.15 -6.19 -0.30
C ARG A 52 0.37 -5.98 -1.58
N THR A 53 0.07 -7.06 -2.30
CA THR A 53 -0.71 -7.03 -3.56
C THR A 53 -2.06 -6.37 -3.36
N ALA A 54 -2.84 -6.82 -2.38
CA ALA A 54 -4.16 -6.25 -2.12
C ALA A 54 -4.08 -4.81 -1.62
N THR A 55 -3.04 -4.47 -0.85
CA THR A 55 -2.78 -3.09 -0.41
C THR A 55 -2.49 -2.20 -1.61
N PHE A 56 -1.57 -2.61 -2.50
CA PHE A 56 -1.19 -1.86 -3.70
C PHE A 56 -2.37 -1.66 -4.66
N VAL A 57 -3.11 -2.72 -4.97
CA VAL A 57 -4.34 -2.66 -5.78
C VAL A 57 -5.41 -1.79 -5.09
N GLY A 58 -5.51 -1.91 -3.77
CA GLY A 58 -6.46 -1.16 -2.96
C GLY A 58 -6.25 0.35 -3.03
N ILE A 59 -5.01 0.84 -3.18
CA ILE A 59 -4.73 2.28 -3.33
C ILE A 59 -5.44 2.81 -4.57
N ASP A 60 -5.21 2.17 -5.71
CA ASP A 60 -5.77 2.57 -7.00
C ASP A 60 -7.30 2.53 -7.01
N TYR A 61 -7.85 1.45 -6.45
CA TYR A 61 -9.29 1.25 -6.35
C TYR A 61 -9.95 2.30 -5.44
N ALA A 62 -9.38 2.52 -4.26
CA ALA A 62 -9.92 3.46 -3.27
C ALA A 62 -9.88 4.90 -3.77
N VAL A 63 -8.76 5.33 -4.37
CA VAL A 63 -8.63 6.68 -4.99
C VAL A 63 -9.74 6.90 -6.01
N GLN A 64 -9.93 5.97 -6.95
CA GLN A 64 -10.98 6.10 -7.97
C GLN A 64 -12.39 6.09 -7.37
N LYS A 65 -12.63 5.28 -6.33
CA LYS A 65 -13.93 5.19 -5.68
C LYS A 65 -14.26 6.47 -4.90
N ILE A 66 -13.30 7.00 -4.15
CA ILE A 66 -13.44 8.26 -3.39
C ILE A 66 -13.64 9.45 -4.35
N MET A 67 -12.88 9.51 -5.45
CA MET A 67 -13.05 10.56 -6.47
C MET A 67 -14.44 10.55 -7.12
N LYS A 68 -15.09 9.37 -7.21
CA LYS A 68 -16.47 9.25 -7.70
C LYS A 68 -17.51 9.56 -6.62
N ASN A 69 -17.20 9.29 -5.35
CA ASN A 69 -18.09 9.55 -4.22
C ASN A 69 -17.26 9.87 -2.96
N ALA A 70 -17.23 11.13 -2.58
CA ALA A 70 -16.48 11.60 -1.41
C ALA A 70 -16.95 10.99 -0.08
N ASN A 71 -18.17 10.43 -0.03
CA ASN A 71 -18.70 9.74 1.16
C ASN A 71 -18.32 8.24 1.20
N THR A 72 -17.36 7.81 0.36
CA THR A 72 -16.91 6.42 0.33
C THR A 72 -16.34 6.00 1.68
N SER A 73 -16.91 4.94 2.25
CA SER A 73 -16.37 4.30 3.46
C SER A 73 -15.19 3.39 3.10
N MET A 74 -14.09 3.53 3.82
CA MET A 74 -12.93 2.66 3.67
C MET A 74 -13.21 1.20 4.11
N ILE A 75 -14.21 0.99 4.97
CA ILE A 75 -14.67 -0.35 5.31
C ILE A 75 -15.33 -1.03 4.11
N ASP A 76 -16.07 -0.27 3.29
CA ASP A 76 -16.70 -0.83 2.08
C ASP A 76 -15.64 -1.11 1.01
N VAL A 77 -14.62 -0.24 0.88
CA VAL A 77 -13.42 -0.53 0.08
C VAL A 77 -12.80 -1.88 0.48
N LEU A 78 -12.61 -2.12 1.77
CA LEU A 78 -12.04 -3.38 2.26
C LEU A 78 -12.94 -4.58 1.97
N LYS A 79 -14.27 -4.44 2.14
CA LYS A 79 -15.23 -5.50 1.81
C LYS A 79 -15.18 -5.84 0.33
N ASP A 80 -15.16 -4.85 -0.55
CA ASP A 80 -15.10 -5.06 -1.99
C ASP A 80 -13.83 -5.81 -2.39
N LEU A 81 -12.67 -5.42 -1.84
CA LEU A 81 -11.41 -6.12 -2.07
C LEU A 81 -11.47 -7.57 -1.59
N ARG A 82 -12.08 -7.82 -0.42
CA ARG A 82 -12.22 -9.17 0.16
C ARG A 82 -13.25 -10.05 -0.57
N ASN A 83 -14.27 -9.43 -1.18
CA ASN A 83 -15.22 -10.13 -2.04
C ASN A 83 -14.57 -10.60 -3.35
N GLN A 84 -13.55 -9.89 -3.84
CA GLN A 84 -12.80 -10.30 -5.03
C GLN A 84 -11.62 -11.24 -4.71
N ARG A 85 -10.98 -11.08 -3.55
CA ARG A 85 -9.88 -11.94 -3.12
C ARG A 85 -9.90 -12.16 -1.61
N LEU A 86 -10.11 -13.41 -1.21
CA LEU A 86 -10.15 -13.81 0.19
C LEU A 86 -8.88 -13.36 0.94
N HIS A 87 -9.06 -12.85 2.15
CA HIS A 87 -8.00 -12.30 3.01
C HIS A 87 -7.22 -11.10 2.43
N ALA A 88 -7.77 -10.39 1.43
CA ALA A 88 -7.23 -9.12 0.99
C ALA A 88 -7.00 -8.17 2.18
N ILE A 89 -5.76 -7.67 2.26
CA ILE A 89 -5.21 -6.83 3.33
C ILE A 89 -5.28 -7.55 4.69
N GLN A 90 -4.15 -8.17 5.06
CA GLN A 90 -4.07 -9.12 6.18
C GLN A 90 -3.79 -8.47 7.53
N SER A 91 -3.24 -7.25 7.57
CA SER A 91 -2.83 -6.61 8.82
C SER A 91 -3.34 -5.17 8.92
N ALA A 92 -3.57 -4.72 10.16
CA ALA A 92 -3.99 -3.35 10.42
C ALA A 92 -2.94 -2.33 9.94
N ILE A 93 -1.65 -2.66 10.05
CA ILE A 93 -0.57 -1.79 9.56
C ILE A 93 -0.63 -1.59 8.03
N GLN A 94 -0.95 -2.64 7.26
CA GLN A 94 -1.15 -2.54 5.81
C GLN A 94 -2.42 -1.77 5.47
N TYR A 95 -3.51 -1.99 6.20
CA TYR A 95 -4.75 -1.23 6.02
C TYR A 95 -4.56 0.26 6.32
N THR A 96 -3.81 0.62 7.37
CA THR A 96 -3.49 2.03 7.62
C THR A 96 -2.54 2.60 6.56
N PHE A 97 -1.54 1.83 6.11
CA PHE A 97 -0.65 2.27 5.04
C PHE A 97 -1.38 2.55 3.72
N LEU A 98 -2.44 1.78 3.41
CA LEU A 98 -3.35 2.10 2.31
C LEU A 98 -3.91 3.54 2.43
N HIS A 99 -4.33 3.97 3.62
CA HIS A 99 -4.83 5.34 3.83
C HIS A 99 -3.73 6.39 3.64
N VAL A 100 -2.52 6.11 4.15
CA VAL A 100 -1.36 6.99 3.98
C VAL A 100 -1.06 7.19 2.49
N CYS A 101 -1.11 6.13 1.69
CA CYS A 101 -0.90 6.22 0.25
C CYS A 101 -2.02 6.96 -0.49
N ILE A 102 -3.29 6.78 -0.08
CA ILE A 102 -4.43 7.53 -0.68
C ILE A 102 -4.27 9.04 -0.42
N ILE A 103 -3.92 9.41 0.82
CA ILE A 103 -3.68 10.80 1.20
C ILE A 103 -2.52 11.38 0.38
N GLU A 104 -1.42 10.63 0.23
CA GLU A 104 -0.28 11.03 -0.60
C GLU A 104 -0.68 11.24 -2.07
N VAL A 105 -1.47 10.33 -2.65
CA VAL A 105 -2.00 10.49 -4.02
C VAL A 105 -2.81 11.79 -4.13
N PHE A 106 -3.71 12.06 -3.18
CA PHE A 106 -4.52 13.29 -3.21
C PHE A 106 -3.71 14.57 -3.01
N ILE A 107 -2.59 14.51 -2.28
CA ILE A 107 -1.67 15.65 -2.16
C ILE A 107 -0.95 15.88 -3.48
N GLU A 108 -0.37 14.83 -4.08
CA GLU A 108 0.34 14.96 -5.36
C GLU A 108 -0.58 15.38 -6.51
N ASP A 109 -1.85 14.98 -6.46
CA ASP A 109 -2.87 15.34 -7.45
C ASP A 109 -3.52 16.71 -7.15
N GLY A 110 -3.13 17.39 -6.07
CA GLY A 110 -3.63 18.71 -5.70
C GLY A 110 -5.08 18.74 -5.19
N VAL A 111 -5.64 17.58 -4.81
CA VAL A 111 -7.00 17.44 -4.27
C VAL A 111 -7.07 17.94 -2.83
N ILE A 112 -6.01 17.71 -2.05
CA ILE A 112 -5.87 18.19 -0.67
C ILE A 112 -4.48 18.79 -0.45
N THR A 113 -4.33 19.59 0.60
CA THR A 113 -3.05 20.17 1.01
C THR A 113 -2.46 19.45 2.21
N TRP A 114 -1.14 19.54 2.37
CA TRP A 114 -0.46 19.11 3.60
C TRP A 114 -0.80 20.05 4.76
N ASP A 115 -1.82 19.69 5.55
CA ASP A 115 -2.30 20.47 6.69
C ASP A 115 -1.97 19.81 8.05
N GLY A 116 -2.41 20.43 9.14
CA GLY A 116 -2.21 19.89 10.48
C GLY A 116 -2.91 18.55 10.73
N ASN A 117 -3.99 18.22 10.01
CA ASN A 117 -4.70 16.95 10.15
C ASN A 117 -3.96 15.82 9.45
N VAL A 118 -3.45 16.08 8.24
CA VAL A 118 -2.55 15.17 7.52
C VAL A 118 -1.32 14.89 8.37
N GLN A 119 -0.66 15.92 8.92
CA GLN A 119 0.49 15.75 9.81
C GLN A 119 0.17 14.87 11.02
N LYS A 120 -0.95 15.12 11.70
CA LYS A 120 -1.39 14.30 12.84
C LYS A 120 -1.59 12.84 12.44
N PHE A 121 -2.18 12.58 11.28
CA PHE A 121 -2.41 11.24 10.76
C PHE A 121 -1.09 10.51 10.45
N PHE A 122 -0.18 11.14 9.70
CA PHE A 122 1.14 10.60 9.40
C PHE A 122 1.95 10.32 10.69
N ASN A 123 1.90 11.22 11.66
CA ASN A 123 2.55 11.01 12.95
C ASN A 123 1.95 9.83 13.73
N ALA A 124 0.62 9.65 13.68
CA ALA A 124 -0.04 8.49 14.28
C ALA A 124 0.35 7.17 13.59
N TYR A 125 0.40 7.17 12.25
CA TYR A 125 0.89 6.04 11.46
C TYR A 125 2.33 5.67 11.85
N ASN A 126 3.24 6.63 11.91
CA ASN A 126 4.64 6.39 12.29
C ASN A 126 4.75 5.79 13.69
N ARG A 127 3.99 6.30 14.66
CA ARG A 127 3.94 5.71 16.02
C ARG A 127 3.44 4.27 16.00
N MET A 128 2.42 3.96 15.20
CA MET A 128 1.90 2.60 15.07
C MET A 128 2.94 1.68 14.39
N LEU A 129 3.61 2.16 13.35
CA LEU A 129 4.66 1.41 12.65
C LEU A 129 5.82 1.05 13.57
N GLU A 130 6.28 2.00 14.40
CA GLU A 130 7.36 1.73 15.37
C GLU A 130 6.95 0.70 16.43
N LYS A 131 5.68 0.70 16.88
CA LYS A 131 5.16 -0.35 17.75
C LYS A 131 5.17 -1.71 17.05
N TYR A 132 4.71 -1.76 15.79
CA TYR A 132 4.69 -2.98 14.97
C TYR A 132 6.09 -3.57 14.76
N LYS A 133 7.09 -2.72 14.48
CA LYS A 133 8.49 -3.15 14.34
C LYS A 133 9.02 -3.80 15.62
N LYS A 134 8.67 -3.26 16.80
CA LYS A 134 9.09 -3.82 18.10
C LYS A 134 8.40 -5.15 18.43
N SER A 135 7.14 -5.31 18.03
CA SER A 135 6.37 -6.53 18.29
C SER A 135 6.56 -7.64 17.24
N CYS A 136 7.22 -7.35 16.11
CA CYS A 136 7.43 -8.33 15.05
C CYS A 136 8.42 -9.42 15.51
N PRO A 137 8.03 -10.72 15.51
CA PRO A 137 8.86 -11.81 16.05
C PRO A 137 10.23 -11.98 15.37
N LEU A 138 10.34 -11.60 14.09
CA LEU A 138 11.57 -11.76 13.29
C LEU A 138 12.76 -10.95 13.82
N ASN A 139 12.51 -9.85 14.54
CA ASN A 139 13.58 -9.06 15.17
C ASN A 139 14.17 -9.74 16.43
N GLN A 140 13.54 -10.80 16.95
CA GLN A 140 14.06 -11.56 18.09
C GLN A 140 15.04 -12.66 17.66
N GLU A 141 14.95 -13.15 16.41
CA GLU A 141 15.83 -14.22 15.90
C GLU A 141 17.21 -13.69 15.44
N GLU A 142 17.27 -12.51 14.82
CA GLU A 142 18.54 -11.88 14.44
C GLU A 142 19.44 -11.53 15.65
N GLY A 143 18.84 -11.27 16.82
CA GLY A 143 19.56 -11.06 18.08
C GLY A 143 20.12 -12.34 18.71
N ARG A 144 19.61 -13.51 18.31
CA ARG A 144 20.03 -14.82 18.84
C ARG A 144 21.14 -15.44 18.00
N SER A 145 21.16 -15.19 16.69
CA SER A 145 22.23 -15.66 15.78
C SER A 145 23.55 -14.90 15.90
N LYS A 146 23.59 -13.72 16.55
CA LYS A 146 24.84 -12.97 16.80
C LYS A 146 25.51 -13.28 18.15
N LYS A 147 25.03 -14.29 18.88
CA LYS A 147 25.56 -14.70 20.19
C LYS A 147 26.22 -16.09 20.22
N ASN A 148 26.42 -16.70 19.05
CA ASN A 148 27.15 -17.97 18.91
C ASN A 148 28.42 -17.77 18.10
#